data_AF-A0A1I7S175-F1
#
_entry.id   AF-A0A1I7S175-F1
#
_cell.length_a   1.000
_cell.length_b   1.000
_cell.length_c   1.000
_cell.angle_alpha   90.00
_cell.angle_beta   90.00
_cell.angle_gamma   90.00
#
_symmetry.space_group_name_H-M   'P 1'
#
loop_
_entity.id
_entity.type
_entity.pdbx_description
1 polymer ?
#
loop_
_entity_poly.entity_id
_entity_poly.type
_entity_poly.pdbx_seq_one_letter_code
_entity_poly.pdbx_strand_id
1 'polypeptide(L)'
;MSNNCCSRKREVKNHVNALRARVNKHTEKEDRLFNNPRFSDFQIKTGPKTFHVTKHQLALKSEVFERMFNSDMKEANEGVLELQDDAESVRAMLRYIYMHKKVKGNTLARKVVHLAHRYEINELKDQCELEMIDQLTKEGARESLRVADKLELPLLFVKCNEILYYKLNDFEDLEPKEAILNVSITPVGDRTTNGISSEYLIVNNSRPARLGRAGPGQPGPVTTPAFGTSFVSLHLGSSLPADRMSNNCCSGNIALRESVNQLRAKVNKNLEKEDSFFGDPCYGDFAIKVRDRMFHVSKHQLALESKVFAAMFKSDIKVVCEGVLELCDDPEAVEAMLKYIYMYKKVEGSELAREVVQLAHRYEISKLKDQCELELIDKLTVSDAIDGILTAVELELSLLFSKCNEYLYHYFKDFDTLDSGETKSVLAAKPQQ
;
A
#
# COMPACT_ATOMS: atom_id res chain seq x y z
N MET A 1 -36.25 -36.69 7.21
CA MET A 1 -35.50 -35.66 7.97
C MET A 1 -34.01 -35.48 7.59
N SER A 2 -33.35 -36.39 6.86
CA SER A 2 -31.88 -36.33 6.63
C SER A 2 -31.33 -35.02 5.99
N ASN A 3 -32.05 -34.42 5.03
CA ASN A 3 -31.50 -33.34 4.19
C ASN A 3 -31.06 -32.08 4.96
N ASN A 4 -31.73 -31.74 6.07
CA ASN A 4 -31.54 -30.44 6.74
C ASN A 4 -30.18 -30.33 7.46
N CYS A 5 -29.68 -31.43 8.01
CA CYS A 5 -28.37 -31.49 8.67
C CYS A 5 -27.22 -31.29 7.66
N CYS A 6 -27.36 -31.84 6.44
CA CYS A 6 -26.41 -31.63 5.35
C CYS A 6 -26.38 -30.18 4.87
N SER A 7 -27.53 -29.51 4.80
CA SER A 7 -27.63 -28.09 4.44
C SER A 7 -26.90 -27.19 5.44
N ARG A 8 -27.21 -27.29 6.74
CA ARG A 8 -26.58 -26.46 7.80
C ARG A 8 -25.05 -26.62 7.82
N LYS A 9 -24.51 -27.84 7.67
CA LYS A 9 -23.06 -28.07 7.60
C LYS A 9 -22.40 -27.45 6.37
N ARG A 10 -23.08 -27.47 5.22
CA ARG A 10 -22.62 -26.81 3.97
C ARG A 10 -22.61 -25.29 4.13
N GLU A 11 -23.65 -24.74 4.74
CA GLU A 11 -23.82 -23.31 5.00
C GLU A 11 -22.72 -22.75 5.91
N VAL A 12 -22.44 -23.40 7.05
CA VAL A 12 -21.33 -22.99 7.93
C VAL A 12 -19.98 -23.07 7.21
N LYS A 13 -19.77 -24.11 6.37
CA LYS A 13 -18.56 -24.22 5.55
C LYS A 13 -18.43 -23.08 4.52
N ASN A 14 -19.54 -22.64 3.94
CA ASN A 14 -19.55 -21.49 3.02
C ASN A 14 -19.18 -20.20 3.76
N HIS A 15 -19.73 -19.95 4.95
CA HIS A 15 -19.40 -18.77 5.76
C HIS A 15 -17.94 -18.73 6.20
N VAL A 16 -17.36 -19.86 6.63
CA VAL A 16 -15.91 -19.95 6.95
C VAL A 16 -15.04 -19.71 5.71
N ASN A 17 -15.47 -20.16 4.53
CA ASN A 17 -14.77 -19.84 3.27
C ASN A 17 -14.89 -18.35 2.90
N ALA A 18 -16.03 -17.70 3.17
CA ALA A 18 -16.21 -16.26 2.97
C ALA A 18 -15.33 -15.44 3.94
N LEU A 19 -15.28 -15.80 5.22
CA LEU A 19 -14.33 -15.23 6.19
C LEU A 19 -12.89 -15.40 5.70
N ARG A 20 -12.49 -16.60 5.27
CA ARG A 20 -11.16 -16.86 4.69
C ARG A 20 -10.88 -15.98 3.46
N ALA A 21 -11.87 -15.69 2.63
CA ALA A 21 -11.71 -14.77 1.50
C ALA A 21 -11.48 -13.32 1.98
N ARG A 22 -12.26 -12.81 2.95
CA ARG A 22 -12.06 -11.48 3.55
C ARG A 22 -10.67 -11.34 4.16
N VAL A 23 -10.27 -12.29 5.00
CA VAL A 23 -8.96 -12.34 5.67
C VAL A 23 -7.80 -12.47 4.68
N ASN A 24 -8.03 -13.00 3.47
CA ASN A 24 -7.03 -13.09 2.41
C ASN A 24 -7.07 -11.93 1.39
N LYS A 25 -8.02 -10.99 1.49
CA LYS A 25 -8.05 -9.77 0.66
C LYS A 25 -6.79 -8.92 0.86
N HIS A 26 -6.29 -8.85 2.09
CA HIS A 26 -5.08 -8.11 2.44
C HIS A 26 -3.86 -9.03 2.50
N THR A 27 -2.82 -8.68 1.76
CA THR A 27 -1.50 -9.32 1.78
C THR A 27 -0.66 -8.79 2.95
N GLU A 28 0.23 -9.61 3.50
CA GLU A 28 1.24 -9.10 4.44
C GLU A 28 2.17 -8.13 3.69
N LYS A 29 2.39 -6.93 4.24
CA LYS A 29 3.32 -5.91 3.73
C LYS A 29 4.49 -5.75 4.69
N GLU A 30 5.66 -5.33 4.20
CA GLU A 30 6.77 -4.95 5.08
C GLU A 30 6.67 -3.48 5.50
N ASP A 31 7.11 -3.20 6.73
CA ASP A 31 7.31 -1.85 7.24
C ASP A 31 8.71 -1.76 7.85
N ARG A 32 9.54 -0.89 7.27
CA ARG A 32 10.95 -0.70 7.64
C ARG A 32 11.17 0.32 8.77
N LEU A 33 10.10 0.98 9.22
CA LEU A 33 10.10 2.04 10.23
C LEU A 33 9.32 1.66 11.50
N PHE A 34 8.54 0.58 11.46
CA PHE A 34 7.83 0.04 12.61
C PHE A 34 8.74 -0.08 13.85
N ASN A 35 8.26 0.44 14.99
CA ASN A 35 8.98 0.46 16.26
C ASN A 35 10.30 1.27 16.25
N ASN A 36 10.40 2.31 15.44
CA ASN A 36 11.54 3.23 15.41
C ASN A 36 11.17 4.61 16.00
N PRO A 37 11.78 5.04 17.12
CA PRO A 37 11.44 6.30 17.79
C PRO A 37 11.67 7.58 16.96
N ARG A 38 12.45 7.54 15.87
CA ARG A 38 12.61 8.70 14.95
C ARG A 38 11.44 8.87 13.97
N PHE A 39 10.51 7.92 13.93
CA PHE A 39 9.35 7.89 13.02
C PHE A 39 8.09 7.49 13.80
N SER A 40 7.89 8.07 14.98
CA SER A 40 6.84 7.72 15.93
C SER A 40 6.55 8.89 16.85
N ASP A 41 5.27 9.17 17.05
CA ASP A 41 4.72 10.28 17.84
C ASP A 41 4.02 9.80 19.13
N PHE A 42 3.91 8.48 19.29
CA PHE A 42 3.15 7.84 20.35
C PHE A 42 3.85 6.57 20.86
N GLN A 43 3.56 6.20 22.11
CA GLN A 43 4.19 5.07 22.79
C GLN A 43 3.14 4.15 23.41
N ILE A 44 3.27 2.85 23.21
CA ILE A 44 2.46 1.84 23.88
C ILE A 44 3.37 1.02 24.80
N LYS A 45 3.17 1.12 26.12
CA LYS A 45 3.94 0.38 27.12
C LYS A 45 3.19 -0.87 27.57
N THR A 46 3.92 -1.94 27.87
CA THR A 46 3.40 -3.18 28.47
C THR A 46 4.49 -3.80 29.33
N GLY A 47 4.30 -3.73 30.65
CA GLY A 47 5.33 -4.04 31.64
C GLY A 47 6.66 -3.35 31.30
N PRO A 48 7.77 -4.11 31.17
CA PRO A 48 9.09 -3.55 30.87
C PRO A 48 9.35 -3.25 29.37
N LYS A 49 8.33 -3.28 28.50
CA LYS A 49 8.52 -3.06 27.05
C LYS A 49 7.70 -1.88 26.54
N THR A 50 8.37 -0.94 25.91
CA THR A 50 7.77 0.14 25.12
C THR A 50 7.75 -0.24 23.64
N PHE A 51 6.66 0.10 22.96
CA PHE A 51 6.56 0.11 21.50
C PHE A 51 6.44 1.56 21.01
N HIS A 52 7.21 1.91 19.98
CA HIS A 52 7.12 3.20 19.30
C HIS A 52 6.19 3.08 18.09
N VAL A 53 5.19 3.96 18.03
CA VAL A 53 4.08 3.91 17.06
C VAL A 53 3.65 5.33 16.66
N THR A 54 2.75 5.43 15.69
CA THR A 54 2.24 6.66 15.09
C THR A 54 0.74 6.75 15.28
N LYS A 55 0.21 7.88 15.76
CA LYS A 55 -1.23 8.15 15.90
C LYS A 55 -1.98 7.85 14.60
N HIS A 56 -1.42 8.29 13.46
CA HIS A 56 -1.94 8.09 12.10
C HIS A 56 -2.26 6.62 11.77
N GLN A 57 -1.25 5.73 11.76
CA GLN A 57 -1.47 4.30 11.45
C GLN A 57 -2.37 3.58 12.47
N LEU A 58 -2.42 4.04 13.72
CA LEU A 58 -3.32 3.48 14.74
C LEU A 58 -4.79 3.86 14.45
N ALA A 59 -5.07 5.13 14.15
CA ALA A 59 -6.42 5.61 13.83
C ALA A 59 -6.95 5.02 12.51
N LEU A 60 -6.12 4.92 11.47
CA LEU A 60 -6.41 4.22 10.21
C LEU A 60 -6.84 2.74 10.38
N LYS A 61 -6.71 2.17 11.58
CA LYS A 61 -7.13 0.81 11.92
C LYS A 61 -7.97 0.70 13.19
N SER A 62 -8.44 1.80 13.76
CA SER A 62 -9.19 1.79 15.02
C SER A 62 -9.94 3.09 15.28
N GLU A 63 -11.27 3.00 15.24
CA GLU A 63 -12.18 4.06 15.69
C GLU A 63 -11.99 4.39 17.19
N VAL A 64 -11.40 3.50 18.00
CA VAL A 64 -11.07 3.80 19.41
C VAL A 64 -9.76 4.58 19.53
N PHE A 65 -8.72 4.26 18.75
CA PHE A 65 -7.51 5.09 18.74
C PHE A 65 -7.80 6.47 18.15
N GLU A 66 -8.63 6.55 17.11
CA GLU A 66 -9.13 7.82 16.57
C GLU A 66 -9.84 8.66 17.66
N ARG A 67 -10.86 8.09 18.32
CA ARG A 67 -11.59 8.75 19.42
C ARG A 67 -10.69 9.10 20.60
N MET A 68 -9.67 8.28 20.90
CA MET A 68 -8.69 8.56 21.95
C MET A 68 -7.86 9.81 21.62
N PHE A 69 -7.32 9.90 20.40
CA PHE A 69 -6.47 11.03 20.01
C PHE A 69 -7.25 12.34 19.81
N ASN A 70 -8.52 12.27 19.46
CA ASN A 70 -9.44 13.41 19.37
C ASN A 70 -10.14 13.74 20.71
N SER A 71 -9.48 13.49 21.85
CA SER A 71 -10.04 13.72 23.18
C SER A 71 -8.98 14.21 24.18
N ASP A 72 -9.42 14.93 25.22
CA ASP A 72 -8.57 15.43 26.31
C ASP A 72 -8.06 14.32 27.26
N MET A 73 -8.06 13.05 26.84
CA MET A 73 -7.57 11.94 27.64
C MET A 73 -6.07 12.07 27.96
N LYS A 74 -5.68 11.55 29.12
CA LYS A 74 -4.29 11.57 29.61
C LYS A 74 -3.33 10.95 28.60
N GLU A 75 -3.74 9.85 27.98
CA GLU A 75 -2.96 9.08 27.02
C GLU A 75 -2.63 9.90 25.76
N ALA A 76 -3.61 10.63 25.22
CA ALA A 76 -3.44 11.47 24.03
C ALA A 76 -2.51 12.67 24.28
N ASN A 77 -2.61 13.26 25.48
CA ASN A 77 -1.82 14.40 25.95
C ASN A 77 -0.38 14.01 26.35
N GLU A 78 -0.17 12.89 27.03
CA GLU A 78 1.17 12.40 27.40
C GLU A 78 1.89 11.66 26.24
N GLY A 79 1.17 11.31 25.17
CA GLY A 79 1.70 10.51 24.06
C GLY A 79 1.99 9.05 24.44
N VAL A 80 1.35 8.55 25.50
CA VAL A 80 1.64 7.25 26.13
C VAL A 80 0.35 6.53 26.51
N LEU A 81 0.22 5.29 26.06
CA LEU A 81 -0.81 4.34 26.51
C LEU A 81 -0.15 3.16 27.24
N GLU A 82 -0.63 2.82 28.44
CA GLU A 82 -0.12 1.69 29.23
C GLU A 82 -1.10 0.52 29.23
N LEU A 83 -0.63 -0.66 28.78
CA LEU A 83 -1.41 -1.88 28.63
C LEU A 83 -0.96 -2.95 29.63
N GLN A 84 -1.92 -3.54 30.33
CA GLN A 84 -1.70 -4.66 31.26
C GLN A 84 -1.51 -6.01 30.55
N ASP A 85 -1.74 -6.04 29.23
CA ASP A 85 -1.63 -7.21 28.37
C ASP A 85 -0.18 -7.51 28.01
N ASP A 86 0.16 -8.78 27.71
CA ASP A 86 1.56 -9.11 27.45
C ASP A 86 2.14 -8.56 26.15
N ALA A 87 3.43 -8.31 26.19
CA ALA A 87 4.20 -7.73 25.09
C ALA A 87 4.54 -8.71 23.96
N GLU A 88 4.02 -9.95 23.91
CA GLU A 88 3.96 -10.73 22.65
C GLU A 88 2.68 -10.38 21.89
N SER A 89 1.60 -10.19 22.62
CA SER A 89 0.23 -9.94 22.15
C SER A 89 0.05 -8.53 21.59
N VAL A 90 0.52 -7.52 22.33
CA VAL A 90 0.59 -6.14 21.84
C VAL A 90 1.44 -6.06 20.58
N ARG A 91 2.57 -6.79 20.50
CA ARG A 91 3.39 -6.85 19.27
C ARG A 91 2.64 -7.50 18.11
N ALA A 92 1.84 -8.53 18.36
CA ALA A 92 1.05 -9.18 17.31
C ALA A 92 -0.02 -8.24 16.75
N MET A 93 -0.75 -7.53 17.62
CA MET A 93 -1.72 -6.50 17.24
C MET A 93 -1.07 -5.38 16.42
N LEU A 94 0.03 -4.80 16.90
CA LEU A 94 0.73 -3.73 16.19
C LEU A 94 1.33 -4.20 14.86
N ARG A 95 1.86 -5.43 14.77
CA ARG A 95 2.30 -5.99 13.48
C ARG A 95 1.15 -6.30 12.53
N TYR A 96 -0.08 -6.47 13.01
CA TYR A 96 -1.22 -6.50 12.11
C TYR A 96 -1.53 -5.11 11.56
N ILE A 97 -1.61 -4.07 12.40
CA ILE A 97 -1.83 -2.68 11.97
C ILE A 97 -0.78 -2.26 10.92
N TYR A 98 0.51 -2.40 11.23
CA TYR A 98 1.59 -1.94 10.36
C TYR A 98 1.89 -2.86 9.18
N MET A 99 1.75 -4.19 9.31
CA MET A 99 2.25 -5.16 8.31
C MET A 99 1.15 -6.08 7.75
N HIS A 100 -0.11 -5.93 8.18
CA HIS A 100 -1.20 -6.91 7.95
C HIS A 100 -0.80 -8.35 8.34
N LYS A 101 0.16 -8.49 9.27
CA LYS A 101 0.82 -9.75 9.55
C LYS A 101 -0.08 -10.69 10.35
N LYS A 102 -0.34 -11.87 9.79
CA LYS A 102 -1.30 -12.83 10.34
C LYS A 102 -0.72 -13.54 11.56
N VAL A 103 -1.52 -13.66 12.62
CA VAL A 103 -1.22 -14.41 13.84
C VAL A 103 -1.75 -15.84 13.67
N LYS A 104 -0.96 -16.87 14.04
CA LYS A 104 -1.08 -18.25 13.50
C LYS A 104 -1.20 -19.38 14.54
N GLY A 105 -2.36 -20.03 14.74
CA GLY A 105 -2.66 -21.17 15.66
C GLY A 105 -3.63 -20.96 16.84
N ASN A 106 -3.33 -21.49 18.07
CA ASN A 106 -4.29 -21.52 19.20
C ASN A 106 -3.89 -21.10 20.69
N THR A 107 -2.86 -20.27 21.00
CA THR A 107 -2.53 -19.80 22.40
C THR A 107 -1.97 -18.34 22.65
N LEU A 108 -1.03 -17.78 21.88
CA LEU A 108 -0.62 -16.36 21.82
C LEU A 108 -1.74 -15.50 21.33
N ALA A 109 -2.29 -15.73 20.13
CA ALA A 109 -3.26 -14.77 19.67
C ALA A 109 -4.52 -14.90 20.49
N ARG A 110 -4.60 -15.79 21.54
CA ARG A 110 -5.56 -15.94 22.67
C ARG A 110 -5.59 -14.67 23.55
N LYS A 111 -5.22 -13.58 22.85
CA LYS A 111 -4.69 -12.26 23.12
C LYS A 111 -4.76 -11.27 21.85
N VAL A 112 -5.48 -11.57 20.72
CA VAL A 112 -5.68 -10.82 19.40
C VAL A 112 -7.07 -10.79 18.57
N VAL A 113 -8.07 -11.73 18.68
CA VAL A 113 -9.66 -11.70 18.81
C VAL A 113 -10.69 -11.95 20.14
N HIS A 114 -10.88 -11.81 21.54
CA HIS A 114 -10.55 -11.49 23.05
C HIS A 114 -9.87 -10.27 23.82
N LEU A 115 -8.78 -10.51 24.56
CA LEU A 115 -7.99 -9.73 25.54
C LEU A 115 -7.92 -8.20 25.40
N ALA A 116 -7.05 -7.69 24.50
CA ALA A 116 -6.91 -6.30 24.11
C ALA A 116 -7.97 -5.84 23.10
N HIS A 117 -9.16 -6.44 23.22
CA HIS A 117 -10.44 -5.74 23.30
C HIS A 117 -10.47 -4.40 22.57
N ARG A 118 -9.89 -3.43 23.27
CA ARG A 118 -10.21 -2.02 23.37
C ARG A 118 -10.06 -1.20 22.10
N TYR A 119 -9.82 -1.80 20.92
CA TYR A 119 -9.40 -1.08 19.73
C TYR A 119 -10.18 -1.40 18.44
N GLU A 120 -11.26 -2.18 18.50
CA GLU A 120 -12.25 -2.34 17.38
C GLU A 120 -11.63 -2.68 16.00
N ILE A 121 -10.49 -3.37 16.00
CA ILE A 121 -9.72 -3.71 14.79
C ILE A 121 -10.40 -4.89 14.07
N ASN A 122 -11.49 -4.60 13.36
CA ASN A 122 -12.42 -5.63 12.89
C ASN A 122 -11.79 -6.65 11.92
N GLU A 123 -10.84 -6.28 11.05
CA GLU A 123 -10.18 -7.28 10.18
C GLU A 123 -9.20 -8.20 10.95
N LEU A 124 -8.74 -7.76 12.13
CA LEU A 124 -7.91 -8.54 13.04
C LEU A 124 -8.75 -9.48 13.91
N LYS A 125 -9.95 -9.02 14.32
CA LYS A 125 -11.03 -9.86 14.88
C LYS A 125 -11.32 -11.01 13.90
N ASP A 126 -11.70 -10.69 12.66
CA ASP A 126 -11.91 -11.65 11.57
C ASP A 126 -10.71 -12.63 11.39
N GLN A 127 -9.47 -12.10 11.30
CA GLN A 127 -8.28 -12.93 11.04
C GLN A 127 -8.04 -13.96 12.14
N CYS A 128 -8.14 -13.54 13.39
CA CYS A 128 -7.87 -14.43 14.51
C CYS A 128 -9.08 -15.32 14.84
N GLU A 129 -10.32 -14.98 14.46
CA GLU A 129 -11.45 -15.93 14.48
C GLU A 129 -11.20 -17.07 13.49
N LEU A 130 -10.78 -16.75 12.25
CA LEU A 130 -10.47 -17.76 11.25
C LEU A 130 -9.38 -18.72 11.72
N GLU A 131 -8.31 -18.18 12.31
CA GLU A 131 -7.21 -18.98 12.81
C GLU A 131 -7.63 -19.83 14.03
N MET A 132 -8.57 -19.35 14.88
CA MET A 132 -9.19 -20.20 15.90
C MET A 132 -9.92 -21.40 15.30
N ILE A 133 -10.71 -21.17 14.24
CA ILE A 133 -11.51 -22.20 13.56
C ILE A 133 -10.60 -23.25 12.92
N ASP A 134 -9.56 -22.81 12.21
CA ASP A 134 -8.64 -23.68 11.47
C ASP A 134 -7.73 -24.53 12.39
N GLN A 135 -7.67 -24.19 13.68
CA GLN A 135 -6.79 -24.80 14.68
C GLN A 135 -7.59 -25.39 15.86
N LEU A 136 -8.91 -25.53 15.70
CA LEU A 136 -9.84 -25.94 16.74
C LEU A 136 -9.77 -27.46 16.99
N THR A 137 -9.55 -27.86 18.25
CA THR A 137 -9.58 -29.26 18.68
C THR A 137 -10.78 -29.55 19.58
N LYS A 138 -11.09 -30.83 19.83
CA LYS A 138 -12.22 -31.22 20.70
C LYS A 138 -12.03 -30.77 22.14
N GLU A 139 -10.79 -30.78 22.59
CA GLU A 139 -10.34 -30.40 23.93
C GLU A 139 -10.39 -28.88 24.08
N GLY A 140 -9.90 -28.14 23.07
CA GLY A 140 -9.93 -26.68 23.04
C GLY A 140 -11.32 -26.06 22.78
N ALA A 141 -12.27 -26.82 22.23
CA ALA A 141 -13.58 -26.30 21.84
C ALA A 141 -14.38 -25.71 23.01
N ARG A 142 -14.30 -26.27 24.22
CA ARG A 142 -15.00 -25.72 25.40
C ARG A 142 -14.43 -24.39 25.88
N GLU A 143 -13.12 -24.19 25.73
CA GLU A 143 -12.44 -22.94 26.04
C GLU A 143 -12.61 -21.89 24.93
N SER A 144 -12.70 -22.33 23.68
CA SER A 144 -12.96 -21.49 22.52
C SER A 144 -14.43 -21.09 22.40
N LEU A 145 -15.38 -21.87 22.94
CA LEU A 145 -16.80 -21.49 23.02
C LEU A 145 -17.03 -20.30 23.96
N ARG A 146 -16.49 -20.35 25.18
CA ARG A 146 -16.56 -19.24 26.17
C ARG A 146 -15.97 -17.94 25.63
N VAL A 147 -14.96 -18.08 24.78
CA VAL A 147 -14.36 -16.99 24.03
C VAL A 147 -15.37 -16.54 22.97
N ALA A 148 -15.81 -17.40 22.06
CA ALA A 148 -16.71 -16.99 20.98
C ALA A 148 -17.99 -16.29 21.46
N ASP A 149 -18.54 -16.73 22.60
CA ASP A 149 -19.73 -16.20 23.25
C ASP A 149 -19.52 -14.77 23.81
N LYS A 150 -18.54 -14.57 24.71
CA LYS A 150 -18.26 -13.27 25.37
C LYS A 150 -17.89 -12.15 24.37
N LEU A 151 -17.58 -12.50 23.13
CA LEU A 151 -16.75 -11.71 22.22
C LEU A 151 -17.35 -11.60 20.81
N GLU A 152 -18.51 -12.21 20.60
CA GLU A 152 -19.30 -12.14 19.37
C GLU A 152 -18.51 -12.63 18.15
N LEU A 153 -18.07 -13.89 18.22
CA LEU A 153 -17.36 -14.60 17.17
C LEU A 153 -18.29 -15.69 16.60
N PRO A 154 -19.22 -15.36 15.68
CA PRO A 154 -20.34 -16.23 15.36
C PRO A 154 -19.92 -17.55 14.68
N LEU A 155 -18.88 -17.52 13.83
CA LEU A 155 -18.45 -18.71 13.10
C LEU A 155 -17.65 -19.65 14.00
N LEU A 156 -16.86 -19.11 14.93
CA LEU A 156 -16.20 -19.89 15.96
C LEU A 156 -17.21 -20.44 16.98
N PHE A 157 -18.22 -19.67 17.38
CA PHE A 157 -19.27 -20.12 18.28
C PHE A 157 -19.98 -21.33 17.70
N VAL A 158 -20.42 -21.25 16.44
CA VAL A 158 -21.05 -22.37 15.73
C VAL A 158 -20.08 -23.55 15.57
N LYS A 159 -18.79 -23.32 15.26
CA LYS A 159 -17.79 -24.38 15.14
C LYS A 159 -17.48 -25.09 16.46
N CYS A 160 -17.47 -24.37 17.58
CA CYS A 160 -17.28 -24.95 18.90
C CYS A 160 -18.51 -25.77 19.32
N ASN A 161 -19.72 -25.26 19.09
CA ASN A 161 -20.95 -26.00 19.34
C ASN A 161 -21.06 -27.27 18.47
N GLU A 162 -20.74 -27.17 17.19
CA GLU A 162 -20.65 -28.32 16.27
C GLU A 162 -19.75 -29.42 16.87
N ILE A 163 -18.55 -29.07 17.33
CA ILE A 163 -17.59 -30.03 17.89
C ILE A 163 -18.03 -30.61 19.24
N LEU A 164 -18.62 -29.80 20.13
CA LEU A 164 -18.99 -30.20 21.49
C LEU A 164 -20.26 -31.05 21.54
N TYR A 165 -21.28 -30.70 20.77
CA TYR A 165 -22.61 -31.30 20.82
C TYR A 165 -22.83 -32.39 19.76
N TYR A 166 -21.76 -32.85 19.10
CA TYR A 166 -21.76 -33.82 17.99
C TYR A 166 -22.22 -35.27 18.36
N LYS A 167 -22.99 -35.44 19.42
CA LYS A 167 -23.56 -36.72 19.90
C LYS A 167 -25.09 -36.72 20.13
N LEU A 168 -25.77 -35.58 20.00
CA LEU A 168 -27.23 -35.53 19.96
C LEU A 168 -27.66 -35.20 18.53
N ASN A 169 -28.38 -36.13 17.89
CA ASN A 169 -29.05 -35.87 16.61
C ASN A 169 -30.34 -35.05 16.81
N ASP A 170 -30.82 -35.00 18.04
CA ASP A 170 -32.16 -34.52 18.42
C ASP A 170 -32.01 -33.24 19.25
N PHE A 171 -31.78 -32.13 18.55
CA PHE A 171 -31.95 -30.77 19.08
C PHE A 171 -33.01 -30.06 18.26
N GLU A 172 -34.26 -30.35 18.59
CA GLU A 172 -35.44 -29.63 18.09
C GLU A 172 -35.73 -28.39 18.98
N ASP A 173 -35.30 -28.43 20.26
CA ASP A 173 -35.60 -27.44 21.32
C ASP A 173 -34.45 -26.46 21.67
N LEU A 174 -33.49 -26.22 20.76
CA LEU A 174 -32.64 -25.03 20.86
C LEU A 174 -33.25 -23.94 19.97
N GLU A 175 -34.00 -23.02 20.58
CA GLU A 175 -34.44 -21.80 19.91
C GLU A 175 -33.24 -21.13 19.23
N PRO A 176 -33.25 -20.96 17.90
CA PRO A 176 -32.26 -20.14 17.25
C PRO A 176 -32.42 -18.71 17.76
N LYS A 177 -31.34 -18.10 18.26
CA LYS A 177 -31.21 -16.65 18.13
C LYS A 177 -31.19 -16.37 16.63
N GLU A 178 -32.32 -16.06 16.02
CA GLU A 178 -32.48 -15.97 14.56
C GLU A 178 -31.52 -14.94 13.93
N ALA A 179 -31.07 -13.96 14.71
CA ALA A 179 -29.98 -13.05 14.41
C ALA A 179 -28.66 -13.73 13.95
N ILE A 180 -28.34 -14.95 14.39
CA ILE A 180 -27.05 -15.62 14.10
C ILE A 180 -26.96 -16.12 12.65
N LEU A 181 -28.09 -16.45 12.01
CA LEU A 181 -28.14 -16.78 10.58
C LEU A 181 -28.55 -15.58 9.72
N ASN A 182 -29.26 -14.61 10.28
CA ASN A 182 -29.55 -13.32 9.64
C ASN A 182 -28.34 -12.36 9.67
N VAL A 183 -27.14 -12.87 9.37
CA VAL A 183 -26.03 -12.02 8.91
C VAL A 183 -26.35 -11.59 7.49
N SER A 184 -27.21 -10.58 7.37
CA SER A 184 -27.44 -9.88 6.13
C SER A 184 -26.14 -9.20 5.70
N ILE A 185 -25.40 -9.87 4.82
CA ILE A 185 -24.27 -9.26 4.11
C ILE A 185 -24.85 -8.25 3.13
N THR A 186 -25.25 -7.08 3.65
CA THR A 186 -25.46 -5.89 2.85
C THR A 186 -24.16 -5.63 2.09
N PRO A 187 -24.17 -5.47 0.76
CA PRO A 187 -23.04 -4.89 0.08
C PRO A 187 -22.71 -3.56 0.74
N VAL A 188 -21.43 -3.30 1.00
CA VAL A 188 -20.97 -1.94 1.33
C VAL A 188 -20.98 -1.16 0.02
N GLY A 189 -22.18 -0.71 -0.37
CA GLY A 189 -22.36 0.42 -1.27
C GLY A 189 -22.10 1.72 -0.52
N ASP A 190 -21.82 2.78 -1.27
CA ASP A 190 -21.28 4.03 -0.76
C ASP A 190 -22.14 4.63 0.37
N ARG A 191 -21.53 4.83 1.55
CA ARG A 191 -22.12 5.62 2.63
C ARG A 191 -21.79 7.09 2.44
N THR A 192 -22.49 7.73 1.50
CA THR A 192 -22.67 9.18 1.59
C THR A 192 -23.45 9.52 2.86
N THR A 193 -22.82 10.35 3.71
CA THR A 193 -23.40 11.18 4.78
C THR A 193 -24.82 10.85 5.27
N ASN A 194 -24.92 10.25 6.46
CA ASN A 194 -25.51 10.87 7.66
C ASN A 194 -25.51 9.90 8.85
N GLY A 195 -25.29 10.42 10.06
CA GLY A 195 -25.02 9.60 11.26
C GLY A 195 -26.23 9.30 12.14
N ILE A 196 -26.12 8.21 12.90
CA ILE A 196 -26.84 7.88 14.16
C ILE A 196 -25.82 7.15 15.05
N SER A 197 -25.94 7.30 16.37
CA SER A 197 -24.88 6.93 17.33
C SER A 197 -25.02 5.52 17.93
N SER A 198 -23.85 4.98 18.35
CA SER A 198 -23.67 4.04 19.47
C SER A 198 -24.31 2.64 19.39
N GLU A 199 -23.48 1.58 19.36
CA GLU A 199 -23.17 0.85 20.60
C GLU A 199 -21.89 -0.01 20.49
N TYR A 200 -21.44 -0.53 21.63
CA TYR A 200 -20.12 -1.11 21.91
C TYR A 200 -19.75 -2.44 21.20
N LEU A 201 -18.44 -2.78 21.23
CA LEU A 201 -17.87 -4.10 21.62
C LEU A 201 -16.96 -4.98 20.67
N ILE A 202 -15.88 -4.38 20.09
CA ILE A 202 -14.45 -4.64 20.54
C ILE A 202 -13.81 -6.04 20.09
N VAL A 203 -12.57 -6.47 20.51
CA VAL A 203 -12.09 -7.89 20.86
C VAL A 203 -10.73 -8.59 20.32
N ASN A 204 -9.92 -9.32 21.19
CA ASN A 204 -8.57 -10.11 21.08
C ASN A 204 -8.14 -11.75 21.53
N ASN A 205 -8.24 -13.00 20.83
CA ASN A 205 -8.07 -14.52 21.04
C ASN A 205 -7.47 -15.84 20.14
N SER A 206 -6.60 -16.06 19.04
CA SER A 206 -5.60 -17.29 18.96
C SER A 206 -4.32 -17.54 18.00
N ARG A 207 -3.16 -18.18 18.47
CA ARG A 207 -1.83 -18.64 17.78
C ARG A 207 -0.91 -19.59 18.64
N PRO A 208 -0.18 -20.76 18.48
CA PRO A 208 0.13 -21.80 17.46
C PRO A 208 -0.63 -23.16 17.67
N ALA A 209 -0.73 -24.01 16.64
CA ALA A 209 -0.31 -25.43 16.75
C ALA A 209 1.05 -25.52 16.01
N ARG A 210 1.96 -26.48 16.17
CA ARG A 210 2.00 -27.81 16.83
C ARG A 210 3.35 -27.98 17.58
N LEU A 211 3.62 -29.18 18.10
CA LEU A 211 4.99 -29.70 18.29
C LEU A 211 5.36 -30.72 17.19
N GLY A 212 6.64 -31.02 17.02
CA GLY A 212 7.16 -31.95 16.00
C GLY A 212 8.58 -32.47 16.27
N ARG A 213 9.08 -33.30 15.35
CA ARG A 213 10.42 -33.94 15.25
C ARG A 213 10.67 -34.31 13.77
N ALA A 214 11.87 -34.44 13.21
CA ALA A 214 13.25 -34.10 13.61
C ALA A 214 14.13 -33.93 12.34
N GLY A 215 15.40 -33.50 12.47
CA GLY A 215 16.41 -33.52 11.38
C GLY A 215 17.33 -34.76 11.45
N PRO A 216 18.60 -34.74 10.98
CA PRO A 216 19.38 -33.67 10.33
C PRO A 216 20.19 -34.10 9.06
N GLY A 217 21.03 -33.22 8.47
CA GLY A 217 22.07 -33.62 7.49
C GLY A 217 22.70 -32.52 6.59
N GLN A 218 24.02 -32.62 6.34
CA GLN A 218 24.87 -31.88 5.36
C GLN A 218 25.82 -32.91 4.67
N PRO A 219 26.71 -32.63 3.67
CA PRO A 219 27.18 -31.35 3.08
C PRO A 219 27.23 -31.31 1.51
N GLY A 220 27.95 -30.33 0.90
CA GLY A 220 28.30 -30.23 -0.54
C GLY A 220 29.71 -30.78 -0.87
N PRO A 221 30.53 -30.23 -1.82
CA PRO A 221 30.37 -29.05 -2.70
C PRO A 221 30.91 -29.28 -4.18
N VAL A 222 31.46 -28.24 -4.84
CA VAL A 222 32.31 -28.27 -6.09
C VAL A 222 31.53 -28.44 -7.44
N THR A 223 31.92 -27.96 -8.65
CA THR A 223 33.18 -27.40 -9.26
C THR A 223 32.91 -26.19 -10.20
N THR A 224 33.94 -25.67 -10.92
CA THR A 224 33.89 -24.80 -12.13
C THR A 224 34.57 -25.48 -13.35
N PRO A 225 34.65 -24.86 -14.55
CA PRO A 225 35.80 -23.98 -14.88
C PRO A 225 35.46 -22.74 -15.74
N ALA A 226 36.48 -21.93 -16.09
CA ALA A 226 36.41 -20.70 -16.92
C ALA A 226 37.53 -20.67 -17.97
N PHE A 227 37.52 -19.72 -18.94
CA PHE A 227 38.74 -19.29 -19.65
C PHE A 227 38.58 -17.98 -20.46
N GLY A 228 39.69 -17.23 -20.55
CA GLY A 228 40.21 -16.70 -21.84
C GLY A 228 39.67 -15.38 -22.41
N THR A 229 40.43 -14.30 -22.26
CA THR A 229 40.24 -13.02 -22.97
C THR A 229 40.89 -12.99 -24.36
N SER A 230 40.42 -12.11 -25.26
CA SER A 230 41.28 -11.48 -26.28
C SER A 230 40.79 -10.09 -26.67
N PHE A 231 41.75 -9.26 -27.10
CA PHE A 231 41.63 -7.83 -27.39
C PHE A 231 41.42 -7.60 -28.89
N VAL A 232 40.60 -6.62 -29.27
CA VAL A 232 40.81 -5.82 -30.49
C VAL A 232 40.46 -4.36 -30.15
N SER A 233 41.33 -3.43 -30.57
CA SER A 233 41.09 -1.99 -30.47
C SER A 233 41.18 -1.37 -31.86
N LEU A 234 40.29 -0.42 -32.17
CA LEU A 234 40.36 0.44 -33.34
C LEU A 234 40.03 1.88 -32.91
N HIS A 235 40.63 2.86 -33.60
CA HIS A 235 40.57 4.27 -33.23
C HIS A 235 40.35 5.15 -34.46
N LEU A 236 39.42 6.11 -34.32
CA LEU A 236 39.14 7.29 -35.18
C LEU A 236 38.88 7.03 -36.68
N GLY A 237 37.93 7.77 -37.29
CA GLY A 237 37.74 7.55 -38.73
C GLY A 237 36.74 8.34 -39.59
N SER A 238 35.97 9.33 -39.10
CA SER A 238 35.17 10.25 -39.94
C SER A 238 34.07 9.67 -40.89
N SER A 239 33.25 10.58 -41.44
CA SER A 239 32.17 10.39 -42.43
C SER A 239 30.89 9.64 -42.01
N LEU A 240 29.75 10.22 -42.39
CA LEU A 240 28.39 9.68 -42.27
C LEU A 240 28.03 8.85 -43.51
N PRO A 241 27.39 7.69 -43.35
CA PRO A 241 26.52 7.10 -44.36
C PRO A 241 25.07 7.04 -43.89
N ALA A 242 24.12 7.63 -44.63
CA ALA A 242 22.72 7.74 -44.22
C ALA A 242 21.92 6.43 -44.28
N ASP A 243 22.38 5.45 -45.08
CA ASP A 243 21.57 4.33 -45.55
C ASP A 243 21.55 3.08 -44.64
N ARG A 244 21.24 3.24 -43.34
CA ARG A 244 21.04 2.09 -42.42
C ARG A 244 19.85 2.11 -41.46
N MET A 245 18.97 3.11 -41.50
CA MET A 245 17.85 3.20 -40.54
C MET A 245 16.53 2.52 -40.98
N SER A 246 16.36 2.21 -42.28
CA SER A 246 15.05 1.79 -42.83
C SER A 246 14.47 0.51 -42.22
N ASN A 247 15.28 -0.54 -42.02
CA ASN A 247 14.77 -1.87 -41.64
C ASN A 247 14.63 -2.15 -40.14
N ASN A 248 14.89 -1.18 -39.24
CA ASN A 248 14.87 -1.42 -37.78
C ASN A 248 13.76 -0.67 -37.02
N CYS A 249 13.04 0.24 -37.68
CA CYS A 249 12.04 1.11 -37.03
C CYS A 249 10.86 0.33 -36.41
N CYS A 250 10.38 -0.74 -37.07
CA CYS A 250 9.26 -1.54 -36.57
C CYS A 250 9.60 -2.23 -35.23
N SER A 251 10.81 -2.78 -35.12
CA SER A 251 11.29 -3.47 -33.91
C SER A 251 11.42 -2.52 -32.72
N GLY A 252 11.97 -1.32 -32.96
CA GLY A 252 12.11 -0.29 -31.93
C GLY A 252 10.77 0.21 -31.38
N ASN A 253 9.83 0.54 -32.26
CA ASN A 253 8.52 1.07 -31.85
C ASN A 253 7.67 0.02 -31.11
N ILE A 254 7.83 -1.27 -31.42
CA ILE A 254 7.20 -2.37 -30.65
C ILE A 254 7.78 -2.42 -29.24
N ALA A 255 9.11 -2.45 -29.10
CA ALA A 255 9.76 -2.52 -27.79
C ALA A 255 9.48 -1.29 -26.89
N LEU A 256 9.44 -0.09 -27.47
CA LEU A 256 9.06 1.13 -26.75
C LEU A 256 7.58 1.08 -26.29
N ARG A 257 6.66 0.69 -27.16
CA ARG A 257 5.23 0.51 -26.81
C ARG A 257 5.04 -0.54 -25.71
N GLU A 258 5.78 -1.63 -25.75
CA GLU A 258 5.78 -2.65 -24.69
C GLU A 258 6.33 -2.11 -23.36
N SER A 259 7.37 -1.28 -23.41
CA SER A 259 7.94 -0.62 -22.21
C SER A 259 6.98 0.38 -21.58
N VAL A 260 6.29 1.19 -22.38
CA VAL A 260 5.22 2.10 -21.91
C VAL A 260 4.04 1.31 -21.33
N ASN A 261 3.64 0.19 -21.95
CA ASN A 261 2.61 -0.68 -21.39
C ASN A 261 3.04 -1.32 -20.05
N GLN A 262 4.33 -1.66 -19.89
CA GLN A 262 4.87 -2.12 -18.61
C GLN A 262 4.87 -1.02 -17.54
N LEU A 263 5.22 0.23 -17.90
CA LEU A 263 5.08 1.39 -17.00
C LEU A 263 3.62 1.60 -16.58
N ARG A 264 2.68 1.61 -17.53
CA ARG A 264 1.24 1.72 -17.26
C ARG A 264 0.72 0.58 -16.37
N ALA A 265 1.21 -0.65 -16.55
CA ALA A 265 0.88 -1.80 -15.70
C ALA A 265 1.62 -1.82 -14.33
N LYS A 266 2.72 -1.08 -14.18
CA LYS A 266 3.40 -0.82 -12.89
C LYS A 266 2.61 0.22 -12.10
N VAL A 267 2.28 1.34 -12.76
CA VAL A 267 1.48 2.46 -12.22
C VAL A 267 0.10 2.00 -11.75
N ASN A 268 -0.67 1.32 -12.59
CA ASN A 268 -2.07 0.94 -12.26
C ASN A 268 -2.22 -0.17 -11.19
N LYS A 269 -1.11 -0.64 -10.58
CA LYS A 269 -1.16 -1.46 -9.36
C LYS A 269 -1.27 -0.63 -8.08
N ASN A 270 -0.95 0.66 -8.16
CA ASN A 270 -1.19 1.61 -7.10
C ASN A 270 -2.67 1.99 -7.11
N LEU A 271 -3.45 1.32 -6.26
CA LEU A 271 -4.84 1.70 -6.01
C LEU A 271 -4.88 2.93 -5.11
N GLU A 272 -5.73 3.89 -5.49
CA GLU A 272 -6.03 5.05 -4.65
C GLU A 272 -6.69 4.62 -3.33
N LYS A 273 -6.55 5.46 -2.30
CA LYS A 273 -6.99 5.22 -0.93
C LYS A 273 -7.56 6.50 -0.35
N GLU A 274 -8.57 6.37 0.49
CA GLU A 274 -8.99 7.44 1.36
C GLU A 274 -8.04 7.52 2.57
N ASP A 275 -7.72 8.74 2.99
CA ASP A 275 -6.99 9.02 4.23
C ASP A 275 -7.60 10.28 4.84
N SER A 276 -8.53 10.07 5.78
CA SER A 276 -9.30 11.13 6.46
C SER A 276 -8.45 12.03 7.36
N PHE A 277 -7.20 11.63 7.63
CA PHE A 277 -6.29 12.29 8.56
C PHE A 277 -5.19 13.10 7.83
N PHE A 278 -5.22 13.15 6.50
CA PHE A 278 -4.27 13.93 5.72
C PHE A 278 -4.44 15.45 5.98
N GLY A 279 -3.39 16.10 6.48
CA GLY A 279 -3.39 17.52 6.80
C GLY A 279 -3.88 17.87 8.22
N ASP A 280 -4.34 16.89 9.00
CA ASP A 280 -4.84 17.09 10.36
C ASP A 280 -3.67 17.19 11.37
N PRO A 281 -3.57 18.29 12.17
CA PRO A 281 -2.56 18.45 13.20
C PRO A 281 -2.51 17.35 14.27
N CYS A 282 -3.62 16.66 14.54
CA CYS A 282 -3.70 15.59 15.56
C CYS A 282 -2.90 14.33 15.17
N TYR A 283 -2.63 14.14 13.86
CA TYR A 283 -1.99 12.96 13.29
C TYR A 283 -0.69 13.26 12.53
N GLY A 284 -0.29 14.54 12.46
CA GLY A 284 0.96 14.99 11.86
C GLY A 284 2.02 15.32 12.93
N ASP A 285 3.16 14.63 12.90
CA ASP A 285 4.30 14.88 13.78
C ASP A 285 5.37 15.81 13.15
N PHE A 286 5.08 16.33 11.96
CA PHE A 286 5.90 17.27 11.20
C PHE A 286 4.98 18.18 10.35
N ALA A 287 5.49 19.29 9.84
CA ALA A 287 4.75 20.15 8.93
C ALA A 287 5.58 20.56 7.70
N ILE A 288 4.91 20.72 6.57
CA ILE A 288 5.49 21.28 5.34
C ILE A 288 4.75 22.57 5.02
N LYS A 289 5.50 23.67 4.89
CA LYS A 289 4.98 25.01 4.58
C LYS A 289 5.35 25.39 3.15
N VAL A 290 4.39 25.91 2.39
CA VAL A 290 4.59 26.35 1.00
C VAL A 290 3.81 27.64 0.78
N ARG A 291 4.51 28.75 0.52
CA ARG A 291 3.93 30.11 0.59
C ARG A 291 3.18 30.27 1.93
N ASP A 292 1.88 30.57 1.90
CA ASP A 292 1.02 30.72 3.09
C ASP A 292 0.30 29.41 3.52
N ARG A 293 0.50 28.30 2.80
CA ARG A 293 -0.15 27.01 3.09
C ARG A 293 0.71 26.17 4.04
N MET A 294 0.08 25.54 5.03
CA MET A 294 0.72 24.62 5.97
C MET A 294 0.05 23.25 5.89
N PHE A 295 0.84 22.19 5.71
CA PHE A 295 0.38 20.81 5.64
C PHE A 295 0.95 20.03 6.83
N HIS A 296 0.09 19.58 7.75
CA HIS A 296 0.51 18.66 8.81
C HIS A 296 0.64 17.24 8.25
N VAL A 297 1.79 16.61 8.52
CA VAL A 297 2.22 15.37 7.86
C VAL A 297 2.99 14.47 8.83
N SER A 298 3.02 13.17 8.55
CA SER A 298 3.71 12.18 9.36
C SER A 298 5.09 11.88 8.78
N LYS A 299 6.13 12.01 9.62
CA LYS A 299 7.52 11.63 9.28
C LYS A 299 7.59 10.19 8.81
N HIS A 300 6.79 9.31 9.39
CA HIS A 300 6.68 7.90 9.04
C HIS A 300 6.19 7.70 7.60
N GLN A 301 5.05 8.29 7.23
CA GLN A 301 4.47 8.11 5.89
C GLN A 301 5.37 8.72 4.80
N LEU A 302 5.94 9.91 5.04
CA LEU A 302 6.95 10.52 4.17
C LEU A 302 8.18 9.60 3.98
N ALA A 303 8.70 9.01 5.06
CA ALA A 303 9.89 8.17 5.05
C ALA A 303 9.67 6.73 4.56
N LEU A 304 8.42 6.28 4.35
CA LEU A 304 8.12 5.05 3.64
C LEU A 304 8.28 5.23 2.12
N GLU A 305 7.79 6.34 1.57
CA GLU A 305 7.80 6.59 0.12
C GLU A 305 9.06 7.32 -0.38
N SER A 306 9.70 8.16 0.45
CA SER A 306 10.93 8.90 0.10
C SER A 306 12.14 8.39 0.88
N LYS A 307 13.27 8.17 0.16
CA LYS A 307 14.58 7.95 0.82
C LYS A 307 15.14 9.24 1.42
N VAL A 308 14.92 10.36 0.75
CA VAL A 308 15.40 11.69 1.17
C VAL A 308 14.78 12.11 2.50
N PHE A 309 13.46 12.03 2.66
CA PHE A 309 12.81 12.27 3.96
C PHE A 309 13.25 11.23 5.02
N ALA A 310 13.43 9.96 4.63
CA ALA A 310 13.93 8.92 5.54
C ALA A 310 15.38 9.12 5.99
N ALA A 311 16.20 9.88 5.25
CA ALA A 311 17.53 10.33 5.66
C ALA A 311 17.44 11.62 6.49
N MET A 312 16.62 12.58 6.05
CA MET A 312 16.37 13.85 6.73
C MET A 312 16.02 13.64 8.21
N PHE A 313 14.99 12.84 8.52
CA PHE A 313 14.57 12.57 9.90
C PHE A 313 15.56 11.70 10.72
N LYS A 314 16.56 11.09 10.08
CA LYS A 314 17.69 10.42 10.77
C LYS A 314 18.84 11.35 11.10
N SER A 315 18.88 12.53 10.49
CA SER A 315 19.88 13.56 10.75
C SER A 315 19.37 14.57 11.77
N ASP A 316 20.25 15.03 12.65
CA ASP A 316 19.92 15.97 13.72
C ASP A 316 20.06 17.43 13.23
N ILE A 317 19.40 17.72 12.10
CA ILE A 317 19.40 19.03 11.44
C ILE A 317 18.32 19.95 11.99
N LYS A 318 18.57 21.27 11.93
CA LYS A 318 17.70 22.33 12.46
C LYS A 318 16.22 22.17 12.05
N VAL A 319 15.94 21.87 10.78
CA VAL A 319 14.59 21.60 10.23
C VAL A 319 13.83 20.51 10.99
N VAL A 320 14.52 19.44 11.42
CA VAL A 320 13.89 18.32 12.16
C VAL A 320 13.61 18.71 13.61
N CYS A 321 14.45 19.58 14.20
CA CYS A 321 14.24 20.13 15.54
C CYS A 321 13.13 21.19 15.59
N GLU A 322 12.98 22.00 14.54
CA GLU A 322 11.92 23.01 14.42
C GLU A 322 10.58 22.43 13.96
N GLY A 323 10.57 21.20 13.42
CA GLY A 323 9.35 20.47 13.05
C GLY A 323 8.67 20.95 11.76
N VAL A 324 9.25 21.95 11.07
CA VAL A 324 8.69 22.56 9.86
C VAL A 324 9.74 22.58 8.75
N LEU A 325 9.36 22.11 7.56
CA LEU A 325 10.12 22.29 6.31
C LEU A 325 9.43 23.34 5.44
N GLU A 326 10.11 24.45 5.16
CA GLU A 326 9.64 25.44 4.18
C GLU A 326 10.11 25.06 2.76
N LEU A 327 9.19 25.10 1.79
CA LEU A 327 9.45 24.87 0.37
C LEU A 327 9.11 26.13 -0.45
N CYS A 328 9.92 26.39 -1.47
CA CYS A 328 9.73 27.51 -2.40
C CYS A 328 9.03 27.11 -3.71
N ASP A 329 8.73 25.82 -3.86
CA ASP A 329 8.04 25.20 -5.00
C ASP A 329 6.57 25.64 -5.07
N ASP A 330 5.84 25.22 -6.12
CA ASP A 330 4.43 25.53 -6.21
C ASP A 330 3.60 24.72 -5.18
N PRO A 331 2.68 25.35 -4.41
CA PRO A 331 1.89 24.65 -3.40
C PRO A 331 0.93 23.62 -3.99
N GLU A 332 0.50 23.77 -5.25
CA GLU A 332 -0.40 22.82 -5.90
C GLU A 332 0.39 21.56 -6.30
N ALA A 333 1.64 21.73 -6.76
CA ALA A 333 2.58 20.63 -6.99
C ALA A 333 2.99 19.92 -5.69
N VAL A 334 3.27 20.65 -4.61
CA VAL A 334 3.56 20.04 -3.30
C VAL A 334 2.34 19.32 -2.75
N GLU A 335 1.14 19.89 -2.86
CA GLU A 335 -0.10 19.24 -2.44
C GLU A 335 -0.36 17.95 -3.24
N ALA A 336 -0.12 17.96 -4.55
CA ALA A 336 -0.24 16.77 -5.40
C ALA A 336 0.78 15.68 -5.00
N MET A 337 2.04 16.04 -4.72
CA MET A 337 3.05 15.12 -4.17
C MET A 337 2.59 14.51 -2.84
N LEU A 338 2.07 15.32 -1.92
CA LEU A 338 1.63 14.85 -0.60
C LEU A 338 0.37 13.96 -0.69
N LYS A 339 -0.62 14.33 -1.51
CA LYS A 339 -1.80 13.49 -1.79
C LYS A 339 -1.41 12.17 -2.46
N TYR A 340 -0.37 12.14 -3.30
CA TYR A 340 0.16 10.87 -3.79
C TYR A 340 0.80 10.02 -2.68
N ILE A 341 1.63 10.62 -1.80
CA ILE A 341 2.29 9.88 -0.71
C ILE A 341 1.28 9.22 0.25
N TYR A 342 0.16 9.89 0.53
CA TYR A 342 -0.90 9.38 1.41
C TYR A 342 -1.90 8.49 0.66
N MET A 343 -2.62 9.09 -0.28
CA MET A 343 -3.80 8.53 -0.93
C MET A 343 -3.46 7.75 -2.21
N TYR A 344 -2.20 7.77 -2.67
CA TYR A 344 -1.81 7.33 -4.02
C TYR A 344 -2.56 8.05 -5.15
N LYS A 345 -3.18 9.21 -4.83
CA LYS A 345 -3.99 9.98 -5.77
C LYS A 345 -3.16 10.38 -6.99
N LYS A 346 -3.67 10.08 -8.18
CA LYS A 346 -3.00 10.38 -9.43
C LYS A 346 -2.82 11.88 -9.65
N VAL A 347 -1.68 12.22 -10.25
CA VAL A 347 -1.44 13.52 -10.88
C VAL A 347 -2.04 13.44 -12.29
N GLU A 348 -2.88 14.42 -12.62
CA GLU A 348 -3.55 14.55 -13.91
C GLU A 348 -3.20 15.91 -14.53
N GLY A 349 -2.98 15.95 -15.85
CA GLY A 349 -2.58 17.16 -16.58
C GLY A 349 -1.06 17.32 -16.71
N SER A 350 -0.60 17.72 -17.89
CA SER A 350 0.83 17.79 -18.24
C SER A 350 1.59 18.91 -17.52
N GLU A 351 0.95 20.05 -17.25
CA GLU A 351 1.56 21.17 -16.52
C GLU A 351 1.88 20.77 -15.07
N LEU A 352 0.89 20.30 -14.32
CA LEU A 352 1.08 19.81 -12.95
C LEU A 352 2.04 18.60 -12.91
N ALA A 353 1.98 17.69 -13.89
CA ALA A 353 2.91 16.56 -13.98
C ALA A 353 4.38 17.00 -14.18
N ARG A 354 4.66 18.10 -14.89
CA ARG A 354 6.02 18.68 -15.03
C ARG A 354 6.58 19.18 -13.70
N GLU A 355 5.78 19.89 -12.92
CA GLU A 355 6.22 20.40 -11.61
C GLU A 355 6.37 19.28 -10.58
N VAL A 356 5.41 18.36 -10.53
CA VAL A 356 5.42 17.24 -9.57
C VAL A 356 6.53 16.24 -9.88
N VAL A 357 6.94 16.04 -11.14
CA VAL A 357 8.08 15.16 -11.45
C VAL A 357 9.42 15.71 -10.96
N GLN A 358 9.60 17.04 -10.91
CA GLN A 358 10.78 17.66 -10.29
C GLN A 358 10.84 17.37 -8.79
N LEU A 359 9.71 17.53 -8.08
CA LEU A 359 9.59 17.18 -6.66
C LEU A 359 9.83 15.67 -6.43
N ALA A 360 9.24 14.81 -7.28
CA ALA A 360 9.39 13.36 -7.20
C ALA A 360 10.84 12.89 -7.44
N HIS A 361 11.57 13.57 -8.33
CA HIS A 361 13.01 13.37 -8.51
C HIS A 361 13.76 13.83 -7.25
N ARG A 362 13.57 15.10 -6.83
CA ARG A 362 14.28 15.73 -5.69
C ARG A 362 14.13 14.97 -4.38
N TYR A 363 12.97 14.35 -4.14
CA TYR A 363 12.69 13.55 -2.93
C TYR A 363 12.77 12.02 -3.15
N GLU A 364 13.30 11.55 -4.29
CA GLU A 364 13.43 10.12 -4.64
C GLU A 364 12.12 9.30 -4.57
N ILE A 365 10.95 9.91 -4.83
CA ILE A 365 9.64 9.26 -4.76
C ILE A 365 9.38 8.49 -6.07
N SER A 366 10.06 7.36 -6.25
CA SER A 366 10.15 6.67 -7.55
C SER A 366 8.79 6.34 -8.18
N LYS A 367 7.79 5.94 -7.39
CA LYS A 367 6.43 5.60 -7.90
C LYS A 367 5.67 6.84 -8.42
N LEU A 368 5.91 8.00 -7.84
CA LEU A 368 5.34 9.28 -8.29
C LEU A 368 6.07 9.75 -9.56
N LYS A 369 7.39 9.57 -9.62
CA LYS A 369 8.19 9.79 -10.83
C LYS A 369 7.65 8.94 -12.01
N ASP A 370 7.42 7.64 -11.77
CA ASP A 370 6.78 6.72 -12.73
C ASP A 370 5.40 7.21 -13.21
N GLN A 371 4.55 7.69 -12.29
CA GLN A 371 3.20 8.21 -12.60
C GLN A 371 3.26 9.48 -13.44
N CYS A 372 4.13 10.43 -13.09
CA CYS A 372 4.25 11.68 -13.84
C CYS A 372 4.89 11.45 -15.22
N GLU A 373 5.88 10.55 -15.33
CA GLU A 373 6.43 10.14 -16.62
C GLU A 373 5.35 9.56 -17.54
N LEU A 374 4.45 8.71 -17.00
CA LEU A 374 3.33 8.16 -17.76
C LEU A 374 2.32 9.23 -18.18
N GLU A 375 1.93 10.15 -17.29
CA GLU A 375 0.99 11.23 -17.63
C GLU A 375 1.57 12.15 -18.71
N LEU A 376 2.87 12.47 -18.66
CA LEU A 376 3.55 13.25 -19.70
C LEU A 376 3.63 12.50 -21.04
N ILE A 377 3.78 11.17 -21.02
CA ILE A 377 3.70 10.32 -22.23
C ILE A 377 2.27 10.27 -22.79
N ASP A 378 1.25 10.15 -21.94
CA ASP A 378 -0.15 9.97 -22.33
C ASP A 378 -0.84 11.30 -22.73
N LYS A 379 -0.23 12.45 -22.40
CA LYS A 379 -0.67 13.80 -22.81
C LYS A 379 0.24 14.49 -23.85
N LEU A 380 1.25 13.81 -24.36
CA LEU A 380 2.28 14.40 -25.23
C LEU A 380 1.72 15.06 -26.50
N THR A 381 2.09 16.33 -26.73
CA THR A 381 1.80 17.08 -27.98
C THR A 381 3.08 17.44 -28.75
N VAL A 382 2.93 18.01 -29.96
CA VAL A 382 4.07 18.42 -30.81
C VAL A 382 4.89 19.52 -30.15
N SER A 383 4.24 20.53 -29.58
CA SER A 383 4.89 21.60 -28.82
C SER A 383 5.55 21.07 -27.55
N ASP A 384 4.89 20.15 -26.85
CA ASP A 384 5.41 19.59 -25.60
C ASP A 384 6.66 18.70 -25.79
N ALA A 385 6.89 18.16 -26.98
CA ALA A 385 7.92 17.15 -27.20
C ALA A 385 9.37 17.68 -27.11
N ILE A 386 9.61 18.96 -27.40
CA ILE A 386 10.95 19.56 -27.26
C ILE A 386 11.27 19.78 -25.78
N ASP A 387 10.37 20.45 -25.05
CA ASP A 387 10.51 20.67 -23.60
C ASP A 387 10.46 19.35 -22.82
N GLY A 388 9.72 18.37 -23.33
CA GLY A 388 9.68 16.99 -22.84
C GLY A 388 11.04 16.28 -22.95
N ILE A 389 11.82 16.51 -24.01
CA ILE A 389 13.20 16.00 -24.11
C ILE A 389 14.10 16.66 -23.06
N LEU A 390 14.01 17.99 -22.89
CA LEU A 390 14.81 18.71 -21.88
C LEU A 390 14.49 18.20 -20.46
N THR A 391 13.19 18.15 -20.12
CA THR A 391 12.68 17.61 -18.85
C THR A 391 13.14 16.15 -18.64
N ALA A 392 13.13 15.34 -19.69
CA ALA A 392 13.48 13.93 -19.60
C ALA A 392 14.99 13.66 -19.47
N VAL A 393 15.83 14.54 -20.01
CA VAL A 393 17.29 14.49 -19.80
C VAL A 393 17.64 14.98 -18.39
N GLU A 394 17.08 16.11 -17.95
CA GLU A 394 17.34 16.68 -16.63
C GLU A 394 16.91 15.71 -15.50
N LEU A 395 15.72 15.12 -15.62
CA LEU A 395 15.13 14.32 -14.55
C LEU A 395 15.31 12.80 -14.71
N GLU A 396 16.06 12.33 -15.71
CA GLU A 396 16.27 10.91 -16.03
C GLU A 396 14.94 10.14 -16.29
N LEU A 397 14.19 10.55 -17.30
CA LEU A 397 12.90 9.96 -17.71
C LEU A 397 13.06 9.24 -19.06
N SER A 398 13.58 8.01 -19.02
CA SER A 398 14.04 7.31 -20.22
C SER A 398 12.93 6.92 -21.20
N LEU A 399 11.69 6.73 -20.73
CA LEU A 399 10.55 6.41 -21.58
C LEU A 399 9.93 7.69 -22.16
N LEU A 400 9.88 8.79 -21.41
CA LEU A 400 9.46 10.09 -21.93
C LEU A 400 10.45 10.58 -23.01
N PHE A 401 11.76 10.50 -22.76
CA PHE A 401 12.79 10.82 -23.75
C PHE A 401 12.60 10.00 -25.03
N SER A 402 12.41 8.69 -24.90
CA SER A 402 12.20 7.79 -26.04
C SER A 402 10.91 8.13 -26.81
N LYS A 403 9.82 8.45 -26.09
CA LYS A 403 8.53 8.80 -26.71
C LYS A 403 8.56 10.14 -27.43
N CYS A 404 9.21 11.16 -26.86
CA CYS A 404 9.35 12.46 -27.52
C CYS A 404 10.18 12.36 -28.81
N ASN A 405 11.27 11.57 -28.81
CA ASN A 405 12.05 11.31 -30.02
C ASN A 405 11.26 10.53 -31.08
N GLU A 406 10.48 9.52 -30.70
CA GLU A 406 9.55 8.82 -31.62
C GLU A 406 8.56 9.81 -32.25
N TYR A 407 7.96 10.67 -31.44
CA TYR A 407 6.92 11.61 -31.86
C TYR A 407 7.45 12.71 -32.80
N LEU A 408 8.60 13.31 -32.47
CA LEU A 408 9.28 14.28 -33.34
C LEU A 408 9.76 13.64 -34.65
N TYR A 409 10.30 12.42 -34.61
CA TYR A 409 10.75 11.72 -35.81
C TYR A 409 9.60 11.49 -36.81
N HIS A 410 8.42 11.07 -36.34
CA HIS A 410 7.24 10.95 -37.21
C HIS A 410 6.77 12.32 -37.72
N TYR A 411 6.70 13.35 -36.86
CA TYR A 411 6.27 14.69 -37.26
C TYR A 411 7.13 15.29 -38.38
N PHE A 412 8.46 15.23 -38.25
CA PHE A 412 9.37 15.72 -39.30
C PHE A 412 9.36 14.85 -40.55
N LYS A 413 9.25 13.53 -40.41
CA LYS A 413 9.13 12.63 -41.56
C LYS A 413 7.87 12.90 -42.39
N ASP A 414 6.75 13.18 -41.73
CA ASP A 414 5.50 13.50 -42.42
C ASP A 414 5.61 14.87 -43.12
N PHE A 415 6.31 15.84 -42.51
CA PHE A 415 6.64 17.12 -43.15
C PHE A 415 7.48 16.96 -44.43
N ASP A 416 8.53 16.13 -44.40
CA ASP A 416 9.35 15.81 -45.58
C ASP A 416 8.54 15.18 -46.73
N THR A 417 7.44 14.49 -46.44
CA THR A 417 6.56 13.95 -47.50
C THR A 417 5.67 15.01 -48.14
N LEU A 418 5.26 16.05 -47.41
CA LEU A 418 4.37 17.10 -47.91
C LEU A 418 5.06 18.00 -48.95
N ASP A 419 6.35 18.33 -48.75
CA ASP A 419 7.13 19.17 -49.68
C ASP A 419 7.47 18.46 -51.03
N SER A 420 7.12 17.18 -51.17
CA SER A 420 7.32 16.43 -52.43
C SER A 420 6.27 16.73 -53.51
N GLY A 421 5.13 17.35 -53.15
CA GLY A 421 3.96 17.52 -54.02
C GLY A 421 3.91 18.81 -54.83
N GLU A 422 3.92 19.98 -54.18
CA GLU A 422 3.44 21.23 -54.81
C GLU A 422 4.51 22.32 -55.03
N THR A 423 5.61 22.34 -54.26
CA THR A 423 6.60 23.44 -54.27
C THR A 423 7.48 23.51 -55.53
N LYS A 424 7.48 22.46 -56.37
CA LYS A 424 8.07 22.50 -57.72
C LYS A 424 7.40 23.50 -58.67
N SER A 425 6.22 24.03 -58.34
CA SER A 425 5.51 25.02 -59.15
C SER A 425 5.95 26.47 -58.92
N VAL A 426 6.39 26.82 -57.70
CA VAL A 426 6.56 28.24 -57.29
C VAL A 426 7.95 28.80 -57.62
N LEU A 427 9.00 27.98 -57.53
CA LEU A 427 10.38 28.41 -57.81
C LEU A 427 10.75 28.47 -59.31
N ALA A 428 9.85 28.07 -60.21
CA ALA A 428 10.06 28.12 -61.66
C ALA A 428 9.64 29.47 -62.30
N ALA A 429 8.89 30.31 -61.59
CA ALA A 429 8.24 31.50 -62.14
C ALA A 429 9.02 32.80 -61.87
N LYS A 430 10.20 32.97 -62.48
CA LYS A 430 10.80 34.31 -62.66
C LYS A 430 10.23 34.97 -63.91
N PRO A 431 9.57 36.15 -63.82
CA PRO A 431 9.40 37.02 -64.96
C PRO A 431 10.77 37.52 -65.44
N GLN A 432 10.96 37.63 -66.75
CA GLN A 432 12.13 38.30 -67.33
C GLN A 432 11.88 39.81 -67.42
N GLN A 433 12.83 40.60 -66.93
CA GLN A 433 13.20 41.94 -67.41
C GLN A 433 14.65 42.22 -67.01
#